data_AF-A0A1L5FA53-F1
#
_entry.id   AF-A0A1L5FA53-F1
#
_cell.length_a   1.000
_cell.length_b   1.000
_cell.length_c   1.000
_cell.angle_alpha   90.00
_cell.angle_beta   90.00
_cell.angle_gamma   90.00
#
_symmetry.space_group_name_H-M   'P 1'
#
loop_
_entity.id
_entity.type
_entity.pdbx_description
1 polymer ?
#
loop_
_entity_poly.entity_id
_entity_poly.type
_entity_poly.pdbx_seq_one_letter_code
_entity_poly.pdbx_strand_id
1 'polypeptide(L)'
;MKGKSYTKELKEEVLREAKEVGNVSLVSRRHGISKSTIFTWIKNSKDEIKVKPGRKALVEGEKELENELTEVTKENDHLKKLLGEKDLEVAILRDLIKKSNPQLKKK
;
A
#
# COMPACT_ATOMS: atom_id res chain seq x y z
N MET A 1 10.13 -14.18 37.92
CA MET A 1 10.84 -12.90 37.69
C MET A 1 9.87 -11.76 37.97
N LYS A 2 10.18 -10.82 38.87
CA LYS A 2 9.34 -9.63 39.07
C LYS A 2 9.50 -8.70 37.85
N GLY A 3 8.41 -8.41 37.16
CA GLY A 3 8.42 -7.46 36.04
C GLY A 3 8.76 -6.06 36.55
N LYS A 4 9.51 -5.27 35.75
CA LYS A 4 9.65 -3.84 36.02
C LYS A 4 8.27 -3.20 35.92
N SER A 5 7.82 -2.59 37.01
CA SER A 5 6.65 -1.73 37.02
C SER A 5 7.08 -0.31 36.63
N TYR A 6 6.29 0.35 35.80
CA TYR A 6 6.53 1.74 35.39
C TYR A 6 5.42 2.61 35.95
N THR A 7 5.76 3.82 36.38
CA THR A 7 4.77 4.78 36.86
C THR A 7 3.86 5.23 35.71
N LYS A 8 2.66 5.68 36.06
CA LYS A 8 1.66 6.09 35.07
C LYS A 8 2.13 7.32 34.30
N GLU A 9 2.77 8.26 34.99
CA GLU A 9 3.31 9.49 34.42
C GLU A 9 4.37 9.19 33.35
N LEU A 10 5.29 8.26 33.64
CA LEU A 10 6.35 7.87 32.71
C LEU A 10 5.76 7.20 31.45
N LYS A 11 4.74 6.36 31.62
CA LYS A 11 4.06 5.74 30.48
C LYS A 11 3.38 6.77 29.60
N GLU A 12 2.72 7.77 30.18
CA GLU A 12 2.07 8.86 29.44
C GLU A 12 3.09 9.76 28.73
N GLU A 13 4.21 10.09 29.37
CA GLU A 13 5.31 10.85 28.76
C GLU A 13 5.89 10.13 27.55
N VAL A 14 6.21 8.83 27.70
CA VAL A 14 6.77 8.00 26.63
C VAL A 14 5.81 7.86 25.46
N LEU A 15 4.51 7.72 25.72
CA LEU A 15 3.49 7.63 24.65
C LEU A 15 3.32 8.95 23.91
N ARG A 16 3.36 10.09 24.62
CA ARG A 16 3.32 11.43 24.02
C ARG A 16 4.52 11.65 23.11
N GLU A 17 5.72 11.36 23.60
CA GLU A 17 6.95 11.49 22.81
C GLU A 17 6.95 10.53 21.61
N ALA A 18 6.46 9.29 21.78
CA ALA A 18 6.32 8.35 20.68
C ALA A 18 5.35 8.85 19.60
N LYS A 19 4.31 9.60 19.98
CA LYS A 19 3.35 10.24 19.06
C LYS A 19 3.94 11.44 18.33
N GLU A 20 4.73 12.27 19.01
CA GLU A 20 5.36 13.45 18.41
C GLU A 20 6.53 13.08 17.48
N VAL A 21 7.40 12.18 17.93
CA VAL A 21 8.62 11.82 17.21
C VAL A 21 8.36 10.72 16.17
N GLY A 22 7.41 9.82 16.45
CA GLY A 22 7.10 8.66 15.62
C GLY A 22 8.21 7.60 15.56
N ASN A 23 9.33 7.78 16.27
CA ASN A 23 10.47 6.86 16.27
C ASN A 23 10.66 6.18 17.63
N VAL A 24 10.06 4.99 17.77
CA VAL A 24 10.14 4.17 18.99
C VAL A 24 11.58 3.80 19.36
N SER A 25 12.50 3.65 18.40
CA SER A 25 13.90 3.34 18.71
C SER A 25 14.62 4.50 19.41
N LEU A 26 14.27 5.73 19.09
CA LEU A 26 14.84 6.92 19.75
C LEU A 26 14.30 7.06 21.17
N VAL A 27 12.97 7.00 21.32
CA VAL A 27 12.27 7.09 22.61
C VAL A 27 12.74 5.99 23.57
N SER A 28 12.90 4.76 23.06
CA SER A 28 13.45 3.63 23.81
C SER A 28 14.83 3.91 24.41
N ARG A 29 15.73 4.54 23.66
CA ARG A 29 17.08 4.89 24.14
C ARG A 29 17.06 6.01 25.17
N ARG A 30 16.21 7.02 24.98
CA ARG A 30 16.09 8.16 25.90
C ARG A 30 15.58 7.75 27.27
N HIS A 31 14.55 6.89 27.30
CA HIS A 31 13.90 6.48 28.54
C HIS A 31 14.46 5.18 29.14
N GLY A 32 15.38 4.50 28.44
CA GLY A 32 15.93 3.22 28.89
C GLY A 32 14.90 2.08 28.91
N ILE A 33 13.82 2.21 28.13
CA ILE A 33 12.69 1.27 28.06
C ILE A 33 12.84 0.46 26.79
N SER A 34 12.58 -0.84 26.85
CA SER A 34 12.66 -1.69 25.66
C SER A 34 11.62 -1.28 24.61
N LYS A 35 11.98 -1.33 23.32
CA LYS A 35 11.07 -0.99 22.22
C LYS A 35 9.78 -1.83 22.27
N SER A 36 9.88 -3.11 22.61
CA SER A 36 8.73 -4.01 22.72
C SER A 36 7.74 -3.54 23.79
N THR A 37 8.22 -3.09 24.95
CA THR A 37 7.37 -2.49 25.99
C THR A 37 6.62 -1.26 25.48
N ILE A 38 7.31 -0.37 24.75
CA ILE A 38 6.69 0.83 24.18
C ILE A 38 5.65 0.46 23.12
N PHE A 39 5.94 -0.49 22.23
CA PHE A 39 4.95 -0.99 21.26
C PHE A 39 3.73 -1.63 21.94
N THR A 40 3.90 -2.36 23.05
CA THR A 40 2.78 -2.87 23.85
C THR A 40 1.94 -1.73 24.44
N TRP A 41 2.57 -0.66 24.91
CA TRP A 41 1.85 0.50 25.43
C TRP A 41 1.10 1.25 24.35
N ILE A 42 1.68 1.41 23.16
CA ILE A 42 1.01 1.99 21.99
C ILE A 42 -0.18 1.13 21.56
N LYS A 43 -0.02 -0.19 21.53
CA LYS A 43 -1.13 -1.11 21.19
C LYS A 43 -2.27 -1.03 22.21
N ASN A 44 -1.94 -0.83 23.49
CA ASN A 44 -2.91 -0.76 24.58
C ASN A 44 -3.41 0.66 24.87
N SER A 45 -2.88 1.69 24.20
CA SER A 45 -3.39 3.05 24.32
C SER A 45 -4.64 3.22 23.47
N LYS A 46 -5.58 4.04 23.94
CA LYS A 46 -6.78 4.39 23.16
C LYS A 46 -6.46 5.29 21.96
N ASP A 47 -5.30 5.94 21.97
CA ASP A 47 -4.84 6.84 20.92
C ASP A 47 -4.25 6.05 19.75
N GLU A 48 -4.61 6.45 18.53
CA GLU A 48 -3.98 5.97 17.31
C GLU A 48 -2.61 6.65 17.15
N ILE A 49 -1.56 6.02 17.70
CA ILE A 49 -0.19 6.51 17.61
C ILE A 49 0.47 5.95 16.36
N LYS A 50 0.61 6.80 15.33
CA LYS A 50 1.31 6.45 14.09
C LYS A 50 2.81 6.47 14.31
N VAL A 51 3.42 5.29 14.29
CA VAL A 51 4.87 5.12 14.43
C VAL A 51 5.48 4.69 13.11
N LYS A 52 6.73 5.09 12.87
CA LYS A 52 7.48 4.71 11.67
C LYS A 52 7.60 3.17 11.63
N PRO A 53 7.17 2.53 10.53
CA PRO A 53 7.32 1.10 10.37
C PRO A 53 8.81 0.72 10.40
N GLY A 54 9.09 -0.49 10.87
CA GLY A 54 10.44 -1.03 10.83
C GLY A 54 10.90 -1.24 9.38
N ARG A 55 12.22 -1.20 9.15
CA ARG A 55 12.82 -1.38 7.81
C ARG A 55 12.34 -2.67 7.11
N LYS A 56 12.11 -3.76 7.85
CA LYS A 56 11.60 -5.02 7.30
C LYS A 56 10.19 -4.87 6.72
N ALA A 57 9.28 -4.25 7.47
CA ALA A 57 7.91 -4.02 7.03
C ALA A 57 7.84 -3.07 5.81
N LEU A 58 8.76 -2.10 5.72
CA LEU A 58 8.89 -1.25 4.53
C LEU A 58 9.31 -2.05 3.30
N VAL A 59 10.36 -2.88 3.42
CA VAL A 59 10.87 -3.69 2.31
C VAL A 59 9.85 -4.75 1.86
N GLU A 60 9.14 -5.36 2.81
CA GLU A 60 8.06 -6.31 2.50
C GLU A 60 6.92 -5.61 1.76
N GLY A 61 6.46 -4.44 2.23
CA GLY A 61 5.43 -3.66 1.55
C GLY A 61 5.86 -3.14 0.17
N GLU A 62 7.12 -2.74 -0.01
CA GLU A 62 7.67 -2.36 -1.31
C GLU A 62 7.62 -3.53 -2.30
N LYS A 63 8.00 -4.74 -1.84
CA LYS A 63 7.98 -5.95 -2.67
C LYS A 63 6.56 -6.39 -3.02
N GLU A 64 5.63 -6.31 -2.07
CA GLU A 64 4.21 -6.60 -2.32
C GLU A 64 3.63 -5.65 -3.36
N LEU A 65 3.90 -4.35 -3.22
CA LEU A 65 3.46 -3.33 -4.17
C LEU A 65 4.07 -3.54 -5.57
N GLU A 66 5.34 -3.91 -5.64
CA GLU A 66 6.01 -4.22 -6.91
C GLU A 66 5.35 -5.41 -7.60
N ASN A 67 5.04 -6.48 -6.86
CA ASN A 67 4.33 -7.63 -7.42
C ASN A 67 2.94 -7.24 -7.95
N GLU A 68 2.15 -6.50 -7.17
CA GLU A 68 0.83 -6.03 -7.60
C GLU A 68 0.93 -5.18 -8.88
N LEU A 69 1.90 -4.26 -8.94
CA LEU A 69 2.13 -3.44 -10.11
C LEU A 69 2.50 -4.28 -11.34
N THR A 70 3.32 -5.32 -11.17
CA THR A 70 3.68 -6.21 -12.28
C THR A 70 2.47 -6.99 -12.81
N GLU A 71 1.61 -7.50 -11.94
CA GLU A 71 0.40 -8.23 -12.35
C GLU A 71 -0.60 -7.32 -13.05
N VAL A 72 -0.89 -6.13 -12.48
CA VAL A 72 -1.76 -5.12 -13.10
C VAL A 72 -1.22 -4.71 -14.47
N THR A 73 0.10 -4.56 -14.62
CA THR A 73 0.72 -4.22 -15.90
C THR A 73 0.53 -5.33 -16.94
N LYS A 74 0.72 -6.60 -16.55
CA LYS A 74 0.48 -7.74 -17.44
C LYS A 74 -0.98 -7.85 -17.89
N GLU A 75 -1.90 -7.67 -16.96
CA GLU A 75 -3.34 -7.67 -17.26
C GLU A 75 -3.69 -6.54 -18.24
N ASN A 76 -3.13 -5.35 -18.02
CA ASN A 76 -3.34 -4.20 -18.90
C ASN A 76 -2.83 -4.48 -20.33
N ASP A 77 -1.64 -5.06 -20.47
CA ASP A 77 -1.09 -5.43 -21.76
C ASP A 77 -1.92 -6.51 -22.46
N HIS A 78 -2.45 -7.48 -21.72
CA HIS A 78 -3.34 -8.49 -22.25
C HIS A 78 -4.66 -7.88 -22.76
N LEU A 79 -5.27 -7.00 -21.96
CA LEU A 79 -6.51 -6.31 -22.33
C LEU A 79 -6.31 -5.40 -23.55
N LYS A 80 -5.20 -4.68 -23.65
CA LYS A 80 -4.86 -3.85 -24.82
C LYS A 80 -4.74 -4.67 -26.10
N LYS A 81 -4.14 -5.87 -26.03
CA LYS A 81 -4.05 -6.78 -27.18
C LYS A 81 -5.43 -7.24 -27.63
N LEU A 82 -6.25 -7.72 -26.71
CA LEU A 82 -7.61 -8.17 -27.00
C LEU A 82 -8.48 -7.05 -27.60
N LEU A 83 -8.34 -5.82 -27.07
CA LEU A 83 -9.02 -4.65 -27.59
C LEU A 83 -8.60 -4.35 -29.03
N GLY A 84 -7.29 -4.38 -29.32
CA GLY A 84 -6.77 -4.16 -30.68
C GLY A 84 -7.27 -5.20 -31.69
N GLU A 85 -7.34 -6.47 -31.29
CA GLU A 85 -7.92 -7.54 -32.13
C GLU A 85 -9.40 -7.28 -32.43
N LYS A 86 -10.17 -6.83 -31.43
CA LYS A 86 -11.58 -6.50 -31.59
C LYS A 86 -11.82 -5.27 -32.46
N ASP A 87 -11.00 -4.24 -32.32
CA ASP A 87 -11.07 -3.05 -33.17
C ASP A 87 -10.76 -3.39 -34.64
N LEU A 88 -9.79 -4.28 -34.89
CA LEU A 88 -9.49 -4.77 -36.23
C LEU A 88 -10.65 -5.57 -36.82
N GLU A 89 -11.25 -6.48 -36.04
CA GLU A 89 -12.43 -7.25 -36.45
C GLU A 89 -13.58 -6.31 -36.85
N VAL A 90 -13.87 -5.29 -36.02
CA VAL A 90 -14.90 -4.29 -36.29
C VAL A 90 -14.59 -3.48 -37.55
N ALA A 91 -13.33 -3.09 -37.76
CA ALA A 91 -12.91 -2.36 -38.96
C ALA A 91 -13.15 -3.18 -40.23
N ILE A 92 -12.76 -4.46 -40.23
CA ILE A 92 -12.96 -5.38 -41.36
C ILE A 92 -14.46 -5.56 -41.66
N LEU A 93 -15.27 -5.82 -40.62
CA LEU A 93 -16.72 -5.99 -40.78
C LEU A 93 -17.39 -4.73 -41.37
N ARG A 94 -17.00 -3.54 -40.89
CA ARG A 94 -17.50 -2.26 -41.44
C ARG A 94 -17.14 -2.09 -42.91
N ASP A 95 -15.93 -2.46 -43.31
CA ASP A 95 -15.50 -2.36 -44.70
C ASP A 95 -16.20 -3.38 -45.60
N LEU A 96 -16.47 -4.60 -45.12
CA LEU A 96 -17.27 -5.58 -45.85
C LEU A 96 -18.70 -5.08 -46.08
N ILE A 97 -19.35 -4.51 -45.06
CA ILE A 97 -20.70 -3.93 -45.21
C ILE A 97 -20.72 -2.82 -46.27
N LYS A 98 -19.72 -1.92 -46.26
CA LYS A 98 -19.59 -0.84 -47.26
C LYS A 98 -19.37 -1.37 -48.68
N LYS A 99 -18.64 -2.48 -48.83
CA LYS A 99 -18.39 -3.13 -50.13
C LYS A 99 -19.65 -3.81 -50.66
N SER A 100 -20.34 -4.58 -49.83
CA SER A 100 -21.54 -5.34 -50.21
C SER A 100 -22.76 -4.45 -50.42
N ASN A 101 -22.83 -3.27 -49.79
CA ASN A 101 -23.91 -2.32 -49.97
C ASN A 101 -23.37 -0.93 -50.37
N PRO A 102 -23.13 -0.68 -51.67
CA PRO A 102 -22.55 0.57 -52.17
C PRO A 102 -23.37 1.82 -51.79
N GLN A 103 -24.67 1.64 -51.52
CA GLN A 103 -25.61 2.70 -51.13
C GLN A 103 -25.43 3.16 -49.67
N LEU A 104 -24.69 2.40 -48.84
CA LEU A 104 -24.30 2.78 -47.47
C LEU A 104 -23.03 3.64 -47.44
N LYS A 105 -22.39 3.90 -48.59
CA LYS A 105 -21.37 4.93 -48.72
C LYS A 105 -22.05 6.31 -48.63
N LYS A 106 -22.33 6.79 -47.42
CA LYS A 106 -22.77 8.18 -47.26
C LYS A 106 -21.61 9.13 -47.61
N LYS A 107 -21.97 10.21 -48.32
CA LYS A 107 -21.13 11.37 -48.68
C LYS A 107 -20.30 11.89 -47.51
#